data_AF-A0A7V8VXS8-F1
#
_entry.id   AF-A0A7V8VXS8-F1
#
_cell.length_a   1.000
_cell.length_b   1.000
_cell.length_c   1.000
_cell.angle_alpha   90.00
_cell.angle_beta   90.00
_cell.angle_gamma   90.00
#
_symmetry.space_group_name_H-M   'P 1'
#
loop_
_entity.id
_entity.type
_entity.pdbx_description
1 polymer ?
#
loop_
_entity_poly.entity_id
_entity_poly.type
_entity_poly.pdbx_seq_one_letter_code
_entity_poly.pdbx_strand_id
1 'polypeptide(L)'
;MASAARSPKRPLSADDLFRITIVSDPQAAPDGPAIAWVQTSLDKDADTYRSSIWTATSDGSAARQLTSGAHRDSAPRWSPDGSIIAFLSNRPGVLPAAKPDDDEDAAGHDDPETPSSEKAKSSDCAADDKPPTQIWTIRIDGGEAEQLTNHPNGASSHAWAPAGRSLAFVA
;
A
#
# COMPACT_ATOMS: atom_id res chain seq x y z
N MET A 1 17.79 -41.78 -29.89
CA MET A 1 17.46 -40.46 -29.29
C MET A 1 16.07 -40.57 -28.68
N ALA A 2 15.92 -40.44 -27.36
CA ALA A 2 14.63 -40.55 -26.69
C ALA A 2 14.04 -39.15 -26.48
N SER A 3 12.86 -38.92 -27.04
CA SER A 3 12.06 -37.69 -26.84
C SER A 3 11.37 -37.76 -25.48
N ALA A 4 11.55 -36.75 -24.63
CA ALA A 4 10.86 -36.65 -23.36
C ALA A 4 9.38 -36.31 -23.60
N ALA A 5 8.48 -37.21 -23.24
CA ALA A 5 7.05 -36.96 -23.30
C ALA A 5 6.66 -35.84 -22.32
N ARG A 6 5.94 -34.82 -22.82
CA ARG A 6 5.43 -33.70 -22.01
C ARG A 6 4.41 -34.24 -21.00
N SER A 7 4.59 -33.97 -19.71
CA SER A 7 3.60 -34.30 -18.69
C SER A 7 2.26 -33.65 -19.01
N PRO A 8 1.12 -34.35 -18.84
CA PRO A 8 -0.19 -33.78 -19.12
C PRO A 8 -0.46 -32.62 -18.16
N LYS A 9 -0.77 -31.44 -18.71
CA LYS A 9 -1.14 -30.27 -17.92
C LYS A 9 -2.56 -30.46 -17.40
N ARG A 10 -2.76 -30.33 -16.08
CA ARG A 10 -4.10 -30.34 -15.49
C ARG A 10 -4.87 -29.06 -15.84
N PRO A 11 -6.21 -29.09 -15.93
CA PRO A 11 -7.03 -27.89 -16.07
C PRO A 11 -6.92 -26.99 -14.83
N LEU A 12 -7.23 -25.71 -15.01
CA LEU A 12 -7.37 -24.75 -13.91
C LEU A 12 -8.55 -25.16 -13.01
N SER A 13 -8.36 -25.08 -11.70
CA SER A 13 -9.42 -25.26 -10.70
C SER A 13 -9.60 -23.99 -9.87
N ALA A 14 -10.67 -23.92 -9.08
CA ALA A 14 -10.90 -22.81 -8.16
C ALA A 14 -9.74 -22.63 -7.15
N ASP A 15 -9.11 -23.73 -6.72
CA ASP A 15 -7.95 -23.67 -5.81
C ASP A 15 -6.72 -23.01 -6.43
N ASP A 16 -6.64 -22.91 -7.77
CA ASP A 16 -5.54 -22.22 -8.43
C ASP A 16 -5.61 -20.70 -8.24
N LEU A 17 -6.80 -20.15 -7.97
CA LEU A 17 -6.96 -18.71 -7.72
C LEU A 17 -6.12 -18.26 -6.52
N PHE A 18 -6.02 -19.09 -5.47
CA PHE A 18 -5.20 -18.79 -4.28
C PHE A 18 -3.69 -18.91 -4.53
N ARG A 19 -3.28 -19.50 -5.67
CA ARG A 19 -1.88 -19.61 -6.09
C ARG A 19 -1.48 -18.50 -7.05
N ILE A 20 -2.44 -17.75 -7.58
CA ILE A 20 -2.16 -16.62 -8.45
C ILE A 20 -1.56 -15.50 -7.61
N THR A 21 -0.44 -15.00 -8.09
CA THR A 21 0.24 -13.84 -7.54
C THR A 21 0.21 -12.73 -8.59
N ILE A 22 -0.19 -11.54 -8.17
CA ILE A 22 -0.21 -10.34 -8.99
C ILE A 22 0.98 -9.49 -8.56
N VAL A 23 1.82 -9.11 -9.51
CA VAL A 23 2.91 -8.14 -9.28
C VAL A 23 2.53 -6.80 -9.89
N SER A 24 2.79 -5.70 -9.17
CA SER A 24 2.40 -4.35 -9.59
C SER A 24 3.34 -3.29 -9.01
N ASP A 25 3.25 -2.07 -9.54
CA ASP A 25 4.03 -0.89 -9.14
C ASP A 25 5.54 -1.14 -8.93
N PRO A 26 6.28 -1.58 -9.97
CA PRO A 26 7.72 -1.75 -9.88
C PRO A 26 8.45 -0.40 -9.81
N GLN A 27 9.42 -0.28 -8.90
CA GLN A 27 10.14 0.94 -8.59
C GLN A 27 11.64 0.65 -8.48
N ALA A 28 12.44 1.22 -9.38
CA ALA A 28 13.88 1.12 -9.32
C ALA A 28 14.45 2.00 -8.19
N ALA A 29 15.47 1.50 -7.49
CA ALA A 29 16.24 2.30 -6.55
C ALA A 29 17.00 3.42 -7.28
N PRO A 30 17.19 4.60 -6.65
CA PRO A 30 17.83 5.75 -7.31
C PRO A 30 19.27 5.52 -7.77
N ASP A 31 20.05 4.72 -7.05
CA ASP A 31 21.50 4.62 -7.16
C ASP A 31 22.03 3.17 -7.27
N GLY A 32 21.16 2.18 -7.41
CA GLY A 32 21.56 0.78 -7.36
C GLY A 32 20.69 -0.17 -8.18
N PRO A 33 21.07 -1.45 -8.27
CA PRO A 33 20.35 -2.44 -9.04
C PRO A 33 19.04 -2.88 -8.36
N ALA A 34 18.68 -2.35 -7.20
CA ALA A 34 17.51 -2.83 -6.48
C ALA A 34 16.21 -2.38 -7.18
N ILE A 35 15.21 -3.27 -7.19
CA ILE A 35 13.84 -3.00 -7.60
C ILE A 35 12.94 -3.37 -6.42
N ALA A 36 12.01 -2.47 -6.08
CA ALA A 36 10.89 -2.75 -5.19
C ALA A 36 9.61 -2.97 -6.00
N TRP A 37 8.72 -3.84 -5.56
CA TRP A 37 7.39 -4.00 -6.18
C TRP A 37 6.36 -4.44 -5.15
N VAL A 38 5.09 -4.35 -5.52
CA VAL A 38 3.97 -4.88 -4.74
C VAL A 38 3.62 -6.27 -5.25
N GLN A 39 3.57 -7.24 -4.34
CA GLN A 39 3.09 -8.59 -4.60
C GLN A 39 1.78 -8.83 -3.87
N THR A 40 0.72 -9.15 -4.61
CA THR A 40 -0.63 -9.39 -4.09
C THR A 40 -1.03 -10.84 -4.31
N SER A 41 -1.52 -11.49 -3.25
CA SER A 41 -2.09 -12.85 -3.30
C SER A 41 -3.40 -12.91 -2.54
N LEU A 42 -4.25 -13.88 -2.90
CA LEU A 42 -5.49 -14.14 -2.19
C LEU A 42 -5.21 -15.03 -0.98
N ASP A 43 -5.62 -14.58 0.20
CA ASP A 43 -5.57 -15.36 1.42
C ASP A 43 -6.86 -16.18 1.56
N LYS A 44 -6.73 -17.50 1.51
CA LYS A 44 -7.86 -18.43 1.53
C LYS A 44 -8.58 -18.44 2.88
N ASP A 45 -7.84 -18.32 3.97
CA ASP A 45 -8.38 -18.46 5.31
C ASP A 45 -9.11 -17.19 5.76
N ALA A 46 -8.58 -16.03 5.37
CA ALA A 46 -9.14 -14.71 5.70
C ALA A 46 -10.08 -14.15 4.61
N ASP A 47 -10.32 -14.90 3.52
CA ASP A 47 -11.14 -14.51 2.36
C ASP A 47 -10.89 -13.06 1.88
N THR A 48 -9.61 -12.71 1.76
CA THR A 48 -9.18 -11.34 1.43
C THR A 48 -7.88 -11.34 0.65
N TYR A 49 -7.58 -10.25 -0.05
CA TYR A 49 -6.25 -10.07 -0.62
C TYR A 49 -5.27 -9.53 0.42
N ARG A 50 -4.04 -10.01 0.35
CA ARG A 50 -2.89 -9.43 1.05
C ARG A 50 -1.92 -8.89 0.01
N SER A 51 -1.31 -7.76 0.32
CA SER A 51 -0.25 -7.19 -0.50
C SER A 51 0.95 -6.86 0.36
N SER A 52 2.13 -7.19 -0.16
CA SER A 52 3.39 -6.98 0.52
C SER A 52 4.39 -6.35 -0.43
N ILE A 53 5.35 -5.62 0.12
CA ILE A 53 6.44 -5.04 -0.64
C ILE A 53 7.56 -6.06 -0.69
N TRP A 54 8.06 -6.28 -1.90
CA TRP A 54 9.18 -7.17 -2.17
C TRP A 54 10.31 -6.38 -2.81
N THR A 55 11.52 -6.91 -2.67
CA THR A 55 12.73 -6.35 -3.27
C THR A 55 13.57 -7.44 -3.92
N ALA A 56 14.30 -7.09 -4.96
CA ALA A 56 15.24 -7.95 -5.68
C ALA A 56 16.28 -7.07 -6.35
N THR A 57 17.37 -7.67 -6.80
CA THR A 57 18.27 -7.03 -7.77
C THR A 57 17.63 -7.05 -9.16
N SER A 58 18.06 -6.14 -10.03
CA SER A 58 17.49 -5.92 -11.36
C SER A 58 17.74 -7.08 -12.33
N ASP A 59 18.70 -7.95 -12.01
CA ASP A 59 18.92 -9.23 -12.69
C ASP A 59 17.96 -10.35 -12.24
N GLY A 60 17.05 -10.05 -11.31
CA GLY A 60 16.07 -10.98 -10.75
C GLY A 60 16.60 -11.85 -9.60
N SER A 61 17.86 -11.68 -9.21
CA SER A 61 18.42 -12.39 -8.06
C SER A 61 18.04 -11.72 -6.72
N ALA A 62 18.40 -12.38 -5.61
CA ALA A 62 18.17 -11.87 -4.25
C ALA A 62 16.73 -11.41 -3.93
N ALA A 63 15.72 -11.98 -4.58
CA ALA A 63 14.32 -11.67 -4.31
C ALA A 63 13.94 -12.02 -2.87
N ARG A 64 13.40 -11.05 -2.13
CA ARG A 64 12.93 -11.22 -0.76
C ARG A 64 11.73 -10.33 -0.45
N GLN A 65 10.89 -10.82 0.44
CA GLN A 65 9.79 -10.08 1.01
C GLN A 65 10.33 -9.07 2.04
N LEU A 66 9.94 -7.80 1.92
CA LEU A 66 10.36 -6.73 2.82
C LEU A 66 9.31 -6.46 3.91
N THR A 67 8.02 -6.52 3.56
CA THR A 67 6.92 -6.36 4.51
C THR A 67 6.06 -7.62 4.61
N SER A 68 5.51 -7.89 5.79
CA SER A 68 4.67 -9.07 6.05
C SER A 68 3.51 -8.71 6.98
N GLY A 69 2.53 -9.63 7.09
CA GLY A 69 1.37 -9.48 7.94
C GLY A 69 0.05 -9.61 7.19
N ALA A 70 -1.06 -9.38 7.91
CA ALA A 70 -2.42 -9.47 7.37
C ALA A 70 -2.90 -8.17 6.69
N HIS A 71 -2.01 -7.20 6.54
CA HIS A 71 -2.30 -5.86 6.02
C HIS A 71 -2.02 -5.79 4.52
N ARG A 72 -2.39 -4.65 3.93
CA ARG A 72 -2.15 -4.33 2.52
C ARG A 72 -1.15 -3.21 2.43
N ASP A 73 0.04 -3.56 1.97
CA ASP A 73 1.10 -2.61 1.69
C ASP A 73 1.14 -2.31 0.20
N SER A 74 1.31 -1.03 -0.17
CA SER A 74 1.26 -0.57 -1.56
C SER A 74 2.05 0.73 -1.77
N ALA A 75 2.17 1.15 -3.03
CA ALA A 75 2.82 2.41 -3.44
C ALA A 75 4.25 2.60 -2.87
N PRO A 76 5.18 1.64 -3.02
CA PRO A 76 6.54 1.79 -2.50
C PRO A 76 7.25 2.98 -3.18
N ARG A 77 7.94 3.81 -2.41
CA ARG A 77 8.77 4.93 -2.92
C ARG A 77 10.10 4.94 -2.19
N TRP A 78 11.17 4.73 -2.93
CA TRP A 78 12.54 4.83 -2.39
C TRP A 78 12.81 6.24 -1.90
N SER A 79 13.45 6.35 -0.74
CA SER A 79 14.11 7.58 -0.33
C SER A 79 15.21 7.93 -1.35
N PRO A 80 15.57 9.21 -1.53
CA PRO A 80 16.57 9.61 -2.52
C PRO A 80 17.97 8.99 -2.31
N ASP A 81 18.30 8.61 -1.08
CA ASP A 81 19.54 7.92 -0.71
C ASP A 81 19.43 6.38 -0.83
N GLY A 82 18.31 5.85 -1.32
CA GLY A 82 18.08 4.42 -1.53
C GLY A 82 17.97 3.58 -0.25
N SER A 83 18.03 4.19 0.94
CA SER A 83 18.19 3.45 2.20
C SER A 83 16.87 3.05 2.86
N ILE A 84 15.77 3.70 2.49
CA ILE A 84 14.43 3.54 3.05
C ILE A 84 13.39 3.44 1.92
N ILE A 85 12.31 2.71 2.17
CA ILE A 85 11.11 2.72 1.33
C ILE A 85 9.95 3.29 2.15
N ALA A 86 9.32 4.36 1.65
CA ALA A 86 8.01 4.83 2.12
C ALA A 86 6.88 4.13 1.36
N PHE A 87 5.82 3.76 2.04
CA PHE A 87 4.72 3.02 1.45
C PHE A 87 3.40 3.26 2.19
N LEU A 88 2.29 2.95 1.53
CA LEU A 88 0.95 3.01 2.11
C LEU A 88 0.60 1.69 2.78
N SER A 89 0.07 1.74 4.00
CA SER A 89 -0.40 0.56 4.72
C SER A 89 -1.66 0.84 5.52
N ASN A 90 -2.58 -0.12 5.51
CA ASN A 90 -3.76 -0.16 6.38
C ASN A 90 -3.52 -0.97 7.67
N ARG A 91 -2.26 -1.10 8.09
CA ARG A 91 -1.94 -1.68 9.40
C ARG A 91 -2.40 -0.75 10.53
N PRO A 92 -2.81 -1.28 11.70
CA PRO A 92 -3.19 -0.47 12.85
C PRO A 92 -2.10 0.54 13.19
N GLY A 93 -2.49 1.80 13.32
CA GLY A 93 -1.59 2.88 13.73
C GLY A 93 -1.12 2.70 15.17
N VAL A 94 0.12 3.11 15.42
CA VAL A 94 0.75 3.19 16.75
C VAL A 94 0.87 4.64 17.24
N LEU A 95 0.70 5.62 16.35
CA LEU A 95 0.67 7.04 16.70
C LEU A 95 -0.72 7.47 17.20
N PRO A 96 -0.82 8.50 18.06
CA PRO A 96 -2.10 9.12 18.45
C PRO A 96 -2.64 9.99 17.33
N ALA A 97 -3.94 9.85 17.00
CA ALA A 97 -4.57 10.55 15.88
C ALA A 97 -4.28 12.05 15.96
N ALA A 98 -3.87 12.66 14.83
CA ALA A 98 -3.83 14.11 14.76
C ALA A 98 -5.20 14.64 15.14
N LYS A 99 -5.25 15.54 16.13
CA LYS A 99 -6.49 16.20 16.49
C LYS A 99 -6.98 16.95 15.25
N PRO A 100 -8.29 16.97 14.98
CA PRO A 100 -8.83 17.93 14.03
C PRO A 100 -8.29 19.31 14.43
N ASP A 101 -7.69 20.03 13.49
CA ASP A 101 -7.33 21.42 13.73
C ASP A 101 -8.65 22.14 14.06
N ASP A 102 -8.75 22.67 15.27
CA ASP A 102 -9.90 23.48 15.70
C ASP A 102 -9.85 24.79 14.91
N ASP A 103 -10.40 24.80 13.70
CA ASP A 103 -10.72 26.02 12.96
C ASP A 103 -11.91 26.71 13.69
N GLU A 104 -11.61 27.41 14.79
CA GLU A 104 -12.49 28.46 15.32
C GLU A 104 -12.46 29.69 14.40
N ASP A 105 -13.66 30.22 14.16
CA ASP A 105 -14.03 31.50 13.50
C ASP A 105 -14.19 31.55 11.97
N ALA A 106 -15.44 31.47 11.51
CA ALA A 106 -16.17 32.68 11.09
C ALA A 106 -17.67 32.43 10.71
N ALA A 107 -18.53 33.12 11.47
CA ALA A 107 -19.79 33.74 11.08
C ALA A 107 -20.97 32.88 10.58
N GLY A 108 -22.03 32.91 11.39
CA GLY A 108 -23.36 32.46 11.01
C GLY A 108 -23.92 33.20 9.79
N HIS A 109 -24.62 32.44 8.96
CA HIS A 109 -25.71 32.93 8.14
C HIS A 109 -26.86 31.93 8.24
N ASP A 110 -27.95 32.36 8.86
CA ASP A 110 -29.24 31.67 8.91
C ASP A 110 -29.96 31.75 7.55
N ASP A 111 -30.26 30.55 7.00
CA ASP A 111 -31.44 30.10 6.24
C ASP A 111 -31.85 30.69 4.85
N PRO A 112 -32.68 29.98 4.02
CA PRO A 112 -32.98 28.55 3.92
C PRO A 112 -32.95 27.97 2.45
N GLU A 113 -33.21 26.66 2.36
CA GLU A 113 -33.07 25.68 1.26
C GLU A 113 -33.65 26.00 -0.15
N THR A 114 -33.05 25.40 -1.20
CA THR A 114 -33.71 24.31 -1.97
C THR A 114 -32.70 23.46 -2.77
N PRO A 115 -33.03 22.17 -3.02
CA PRO A 115 -32.07 21.10 -3.28
C PRO A 115 -31.91 20.78 -4.78
N SER A 116 -31.05 19.79 -5.05
CA SER A 116 -31.02 18.94 -6.25
C SER A 116 -29.81 19.14 -7.17
N SER A 117 -28.74 18.42 -6.85
CA SER A 117 -28.02 17.63 -7.85
C SER A 117 -27.54 16.34 -7.19
N GLU A 118 -27.95 15.24 -7.79
CA GLU A 118 -27.78 13.84 -7.41
C GLU A 118 -26.53 13.51 -6.59
N LYS A 119 -26.79 13.02 -5.37
CA LYS A 119 -25.88 12.13 -4.65
C LYS A 119 -25.50 10.97 -5.55
N ALA A 120 -24.26 10.95 -6.03
CA ALA A 120 -23.55 9.70 -6.26
C ALA A 120 -23.26 9.03 -4.90
N LYS A 121 -24.30 8.47 -4.27
CA LYS A 121 -24.17 7.36 -3.32
C LYS A 121 -23.77 6.12 -4.10
N SER A 122 -23.04 5.17 -3.58
CA SER A 122 -22.19 5.09 -2.39
C SER A 122 -21.40 3.81 -2.68
N SER A 123 -20.09 3.84 -2.47
CA SER A 123 -19.34 2.60 -2.30
C SER A 123 -19.72 2.04 -0.93
N ASP A 124 -20.94 1.51 -0.82
CA ASP A 124 -21.39 0.68 0.28
C ASP A 124 -20.79 -0.73 0.11
N CYS A 125 -19.50 -0.83 0.37
CA CYS A 125 -19.00 -1.95 1.16
C CYS A 125 -18.93 -1.37 2.57
N ALA A 126 -19.56 -2.03 3.55
CA ALA A 126 -19.65 -1.60 4.95
C ALA A 126 -18.45 -0.74 5.36
N ALA A 127 -18.70 0.40 6.02
CA ALA A 127 -17.66 1.17 6.68
C ALA A 127 -17.00 0.25 7.71
N ASP A 128 -16.04 -0.55 7.25
CA ASP A 128 -15.23 -1.43 8.06
C ASP A 128 -14.56 -0.51 9.07
N ASP A 129 -14.52 -0.89 10.34
CA ASP A 129 -13.63 -0.34 11.38
C ASP A 129 -12.13 -0.57 11.03
N LYS A 130 -11.78 -0.56 9.74
CA LYS A 130 -10.42 -0.65 9.25
C LYS A 130 -9.75 0.69 9.48
N PRO A 131 -8.55 0.69 10.07
CA PRO A 131 -7.80 1.91 10.26
C PRO A 131 -7.57 2.58 8.91
N PRO A 132 -7.66 3.92 8.83
CA PRO A 132 -7.35 4.64 7.61
C PRO A 132 -5.92 4.31 7.18
N THR A 133 -5.71 4.16 5.87
CA THR A 133 -4.38 3.94 5.31
C THR A 133 -3.46 5.08 5.72
N GLN A 134 -2.26 4.75 6.18
CA GLN A 134 -1.23 5.74 6.53
C GLN A 134 0.03 5.46 5.73
N ILE A 135 0.93 6.43 5.70
CA ILE A 135 2.30 6.25 5.21
C ILE A 135 3.17 5.66 6.32
N TRP A 136 3.94 4.65 5.94
CA TRP A 136 4.92 3.94 6.73
C TRP A 136 6.27 3.93 6.03
N THR A 137 7.33 3.77 6.79
CA THR A 137 8.69 3.61 6.26
C THR A 137 9.31 2.32 6.75
N ILE A 138 10.07 1.66 5.89
CA ILE A 138 10.88 0.50 6.27
C ILE A 138 12.27 0.64 5.66
N ARG A 139 13.28 0.24 6.42
CA ARG A 139 14.67 0.21 5.96
C ARG A 139 14.85 -0.87 4.90
N ILE A 140 15.74 -0.65 3.93
CA ILE A 140 16.02 -1.65 2.92
C ILE A 140 16.70 -2.90 3.51
N ASP A 141 17.45 -2.79 4.60
CA ASP A 141 18.03 -3.95 5.29
C ASP A 141 16.98 -4.79 6.05
N GLY A 142 15.75 -4.30 6.21
CA GLY A 142 14.65 -4.95 6.90
C GLY A 142 14.33 -4.29 8.25
N GLY A 143 13.78 -5.05 9.18
CA GLY A 143 13.36 -4.54 10.49
C GLY A 143 11.87 -4.19 10.54
N GLU A 144 11.47 -3.51 11.61
CA GLU A 144 10.09 -3.09 11.80
C GLU A 144 9.78 -1.85 10.97
N ALA A 145 8.57 -1.78 10.43
CA ALA A 145 8.12 -0.59 9.74
C ALA A 145 7.66 0.46 10.75
N GLU A 146 8.02 1.71 10.51
CA GLU A 146 7.68 2.85 11.35
C GLU A 146 6.54 3.65 10.72
N GLN A 147 5.56 4.05 11.52
CA GLN A 147 4.46 4.89 11.06
C GLN A 147 4.96 6.33 10.91
N LEU A 148 4.77 6.92 9.73
CA LEU A 148 5.21 8.29 9.46
C LEU A 148 4.07 9.30 9.58
N THR A 149 2.83 8.90 9.28
CA THR A 149 1.66 9.78 9.27
C THR A 149 0.56 9.25 10.15
N ASN A 150 -0.24 10.18 10.68
CA ASN A 150 -1.42 9.83 11.44
C ASN A 150 -2.53 10.86 11.24
N HIS A 151 -3.13 10.81 10.07
CA HIS A 151 -4.18 11.72 9.69
C HIS A 151 -5.57 11.06 9.83
N PRO A 152 -6.61 11.76 10.32
CA PRO A 152 -7.96 11.19 10.48
C PRO A 152 -8.53 10.59 9.19
N ASN A 153 -8.28 11.23 8.05
CA ASN A 153 -8.73 10.74 6.73
C ASN A 153 -7.76 9.73 6.10
N GLY A 154 -6.59 9.51 6.72
CA GLY A 154 -5.51 8.73 6.14
C GLY A 154 -4.66 9.48 5.13
N ALA A 155 -3.86 8.71 4.41
CA ALA A 155 -3.03 9.14 3.29
C ALA A 155 -3.29 8.22 2.09
N SER A 156 -3.41 8.83 0.91
CA SER A 156 -3.76 8.13 -0.35
C SER A 156 -2.62 8.11 -1.37
N SER A 157 -1.70 9.07 -1.29
CA SER A 157 -0.56 9.22 -2.20
C SER A 157 0.58 9.95 -1.50
N HIS A 158 1.82 9.67 -1.91
CA HIS A 158 3.01 10.30 -1.35
C HIS A 158 4.18 10.40 -2.33
N ALA A 159 5.07 11.36 -2.08
CA ALA A 159 6.31 11.53 -2.81
C ALA A 159 7.41 12.14 -1.93
N TRP A 160 8.64 11.62 -2.05
CA TRP A 160 9.81 12.19 -1.39
C TRP A 160 10.22 13.51 -2.04
N ALA A 161 10.62 14.47 -1.21
CA ALA A 161 11.35 15.62 -1.69
C ALA A 161 12.70 15.16 -2.26
N PRO A 162 13.24 15.80 -3.32
CA PRO A 162 14.51 15.37 -3.95
C PRO A 162 15.70 15.29 -2.98
N ALA A 163 15.71 16.13 -1.94
CA ALA A 163 16.75 16.14 -0.90
C ALA A 163 16.53 15.10 0.22
N GLY A 164 15.43 14.34 0.19
CA GLY A 164 15.13 13.22 1.10
C GLY A 164 14.66 13.60 2.51
N ARG A 165 14.68 14.89 2.86
CA ARG A 165 14.33 15.37 4.21
C ARG A 165 12.81 15.45 4.48
N SER A 166 12.00 15.47 3.44
CA SER A 166 10.56 15.68 3.56
C SER A 166 9.79 14.76 2.61
N LEU A 167 8.54 14.47 2.98
CA LEU A 167 7.59 13.71 2.17
C LEU A 167 6.31 14.54 2.02
N ALA A 168 5.83 14.70 0.80
CA ALA A 168 4.51 15.26 0.53
C ALA A 168 3.48 14.13 0.45
N PHE A 169 2.25 14.38 0.89
CA PHE A 169 1.16 13.41 0.79
C PHE A 169 -0.20 14.05 0.56
N VAL A 170 -1.17 13.24 0.13
CA VAL A 170 -2.59 13.61 -0.03
C VAL A 170 -3.42 12.86 1.00
N ALA A 171 -4.33 13.57 1.67
CA ALA A 171 -5.23 13.06 2.70
C ALA A 171 -6.69 13.10 2.28
#